data_AF-A0A523JVZ9-F1
#
_entry.id   AF-A0A523JVZ9-F1
#
_cell.length_a   1.000
_cell.length_b   1.000
_cell.length_c   1.000
_cell.angle_alpha   90.00
_cell.angle_beta   90.00
_cell.angle_gamma   90.00
#
_symmetry.space_group_name_H-M   'P 1'
#
loop_
_entity.id
_entity.type
_entity.pdbx_description
1 polymer ?
#
loop_
_entity_poly.entity_id
_entity_poly.type
_entity_poly.pdbx_seq_one_letter_code
_entity_poly.pdbx_strand_id
1 'polypeptide(L)' 'MAFWENREPIPWIKVHDVPDFVHFTHKRHVKADLECQECHGPVETMDRITRVATMRMPWCVDCHTEKNVEHGRDCWTCHK' A
#
# COMPACT_ATOMS: atom_id res chain seq x y z
N MET A 1 3.08 2.10 31.78
CA MET A 1 3.05 2.16 30.29
C MET A 1 4.28 1.40 29.80
N ALA A 2 4.22 0.07 29.75
CA ALA A 2 5.43 -0.78 29.75
C ALA A 2 6.39 -0.52 28.57
N PHE A 3 5.90 -0.42 27.33
CA PHE A 3 6.76 -0.21 26.15
C PHE A 3 7.53 1.12 26.17
N TRP A 4 6.90 2.22 26.62
CA TRP A 4 7.56 3.52 26.74
C TRP A 4 8.61 3.52 27.85
N GLU A 5 8.27 2.97 29.01
CA GLU A 5 9.18 2.87 30.17
C GLU A 5 10.40 1.99 29.87
N ASN A 6 10.18 0.87 29.17
CA ASN A 6 11.23 -0.06 28.78
C ASN A 6 12.03 0.37 27.53
N ARG A 7 11.63 1.48 26.87
CA ARG A 7 12.19 1.94 25.59
C ARG A 7 12.13 0.88 24.49
N GLU A 8 11.07 0.08 24.50
CA GLU A 8 10.83 -0.97 23.51
C GLU A 8 9.85 -0.46 22.43
N PRO A 9 10.13 -0.72 21.13
CA PRO A 9 9.18 -0.41 20.07
C PRO A 9 7.87 -1.16 20.25
N ILE A 10 6.76 -0.50 19.95
CA ILE A 10 5.45 -1.16 19.90
C ILE A 10 5.49 -2.19 18.76
N PRO A 11 5.12 -3.46 19.00
CA PRO A 11 5.14 -4.52 17.99
C PRO A 11 3.92 -4.39 17.06
N TRP A 12 3.97 -3.44 16.14
CA TRP A 12 2.89 -3.22 15.17
C TRP A 12 2.74 -4.40 14.22
N ILE A 13 1.49 -4.82 13.99
CA ILE A 13 1.15 -5.78 12.93
C ILE A 13 0.90 -4.98 11.65
N LYS A 14 1.75 -5.17 10.64
CA LYS A 14 1.60 -4.53 9.34
C LYS A 14 0.43 -5.14 8.57
N VAL A 15 -0.63 -4.37 8.36
CA VAL A 15 -1.83 -4.85 7.66
C VAL A 15 -1.60 -4.91 6.15
N HIS A 16 -1.05 -3.88 5.52
CA HIS A 16 -0.81 -3.88 4.07
C HIS A 16 0.65 -4.27 3.82
N ASP A 17 0.87 -5.52 3.42
CA ASP A 17 2.21 -6.08 3.24
C ASP A 17 2.30 -6.80 1.90
N VAL A 18 2.96 -6.16 0.94
CA VAL A 18 3.28 -6.75 -0.35
C VAL A 18 4.60 -7.52 -0.23
N PRO A 19 4.82 -8.59 -1.01
CA PRO A 19 6.06 -9.37 -0.93
C PRO A 19 7.31 -8.50 -1.14
N ASP A 20 8.42 -8.85 -0.49
CA ASP A 20 9.66 -8.05 -0.52
C ASP A 20 10.28 -7.91 -1.92
N PHE A 21 10.01 -8.86 -2.82
CA PHE A 21 10.41 -8.80 -4.23
C PHE A 21 9.51 -7.86 -5.07
N VAL A 22 8.57 -7.16 -4.43
CA VAL A 22 7.71 -6.13 -5.06
C VAL A 22 8.08 -4.76 -4.52
N HIS A 23 8.63 -3.92 -5.40
CA HIS A 23 8.96 -2.55 -5.09
C HIS A 23 7.75 -1.62 -5.25
N PHE A 24 7.08 -1.31 -4.13
CA PHE A 24 6.00 -0.31 -4.07
C PHE A 24 6.49 1.03 -3.50
N THR A 25 6.03 2.16 -4.05
CA THR A 25 6.34 3.50 -3.52
C THR A 25 5.12 4.40 -3.48
N HIS A 26 4.78 4.93 -2.31
CA HIS A 26 3.70 5.93 -2.15
C HIS A 26 3.94 7.20 -2.99
N LYS A 27 5.21 7.61 -3.15
CA LYS A 27 5.57 8.89 -3.78
C LYS A 27 4.98 9.07 -5.18
N ARG A 28 4.97 8.01 -6.01
CA ARG A 28 4.45 8.08 -7.37
C ARG A 28 2.93 8.19 -7.40
N HIS A 29 2.26 7.41 -6.55
CA HIS A 29 0.81 7.34 -6.46
C HIS A 29 0.21 8.63 -5.89
N VAL A 30 0.80 9.16 -4.82
CA VAL A 30 0.39 10.46 -4.24
C VAL A 30 0.63 11.61 -5.22
N LYS A 31 1.73 11.59 -5.99
CA LYS A 31 2.00 12.61 -7.01
C LYS A 31 1.02 12.53 -8.20
N ALA A 32 0.35 11.41 -8.39
CA ALA A 32 -0.69 11.24 -9.39
C ALA A 32 -2.08 11.65 -8.87
N ASP A 33 -2.14 12.36 -7.74
CA ASP A 33 -3.37 12.84 -7.08
C ASP A 33 -4.37 11.72 -6.78
N LEU A 34 -3.88 10.51 -6.47
CA LEU A 34 -4.71 9.42 -5.96
C LEU A 34 -4.98 9.61 -4.47
N GLU A 35 -6.25 9.51 -4.10
CA GLU A 35 -6.67 9.60 -2.71
C GLU A 35 -6.26 8.34 -1.94
N CYS A 36 -5.91 8.50 -0.66
CA CYS A 36 -5.55 7.38 0.21
C CYS A 36 -6.65 6.30 0.25
N GLN A 37 -7.90 6.75 0.18
CA GLN A 37 -9.10 5.95 0.24
C GLN A 37 -9.27 5.04 -0.98
N GLU A 38 -8.70 5.39 -2.14
CA GLU A 38 -8.74 4.53 -3.34
C GLU A 38 -7.99 3.20 -3.11
N CYS A 39 -6.99 3.19 -2.23
CA CYS A 39 -6.20 1.99 -1.92
C CYS A 39 -6.53 1.39 -0.55
N HIS A 40 -6.72 2.23 0.46
CA HIS A 40 -6.87 1.82 1.87
C HIS A 40 -8.31 1.87 2.39
N GLY A 41 -9.27 2.35 1.59
CA GLY A 41 -10.66 2.56 2.02
C GLY A 41 -10.81 3.76 2.97
N PRO A 42 -11.99 3.95 3.58
CA PRO A 42 -12.30 5.12 4.42
C PRO A 42 -11.60 5.06 5.78
N VAL A 43 -10.27 5.12 5.78
CA VAL A 43 -9.38 4.98 6.95
C VAL A 43 -9.73 5.93 8.08
N GLU A 44 -10.28 7.10 7.78
CA GLU A 44 -10.73 8.11 8.73
C GLU A 44 -11.91 7.66 9.61
N THR A 45 -12.66 6.65 9.18
CA THR A 45 -13.79 6.06 9.93
C THR A 45 -13.52 4.64 10.41
N MET A 46 -12.34 4.08 10.13
CA MET A 46 -11.99 2.72 10.52
C MET A 46 -11.60 2.66 12.00
N ASP A 47 -12.36 1.88 12.80
CA ASP A 47 -11.97 1.52 14.18
C ASP A 47 -10.66 0.70 14.20
N ARG A 48 -10.51 -0.18 13.20
CA ARG A 48 -9.29 -0.97 12.98
C ARG A 48 -8.97 -1.01 11.49
N ILE A 49 -7.69 -0.85 11.15
CA ILE A 49 -7.25 -0.95 9.77
C ILE A 49 -7.51 -2.36 9.24
N THR A 50 -8.20 -2.43 8.11
CA THR A 50 -8.51 -3.66 7.40
C THR A 50 -8.08 -3.53 5.93
N ARG A 51 -7.93 -4.67 5.25
CA ARG A 51 -7.65 -4.69 3.81
C ARG A 51 -8.98 -4.59 3.05
N VAL A 52 -9.23 -3.46 2.38
CA VAL A 52 -10.39 -3.30 1.49
C VAL A 52 -10.04 -3.68 0.05
N ALA A 53 -8.77 -3.53 -0.32
CA ALA A 53 -8.20 -3.98 -1.58
C ALA A 53 -7.30 -5.20 -1.36
N THR A 54 -7.06 -5.97 -2.42
CA THR A 54 -6.22 -7.18 -2.30
C THR A 54 -4.73 -6.85 -2.33
N MET A 55 -4.34 -5.74 -2.99
CA MET A 55 -2.95 -5.38 -3.31
C MET A 55 -2.16 -6.54 -3.93
N ARG A 56 -2.85 -7.44 -4.64
CA ARG A 56 -2.24 -8.49 -5.45
C ARG A 56 -1.96 -7.94 -6.84
N MET A 57 -1.04 -8.57 -7.57
CA MET A 57 -0.64 -8.15 -8.91
C MET A 57 -1.82 -7.82 -9.85
N PRO A 58 -2.90 -8.63 -9.94
CA PRO A 58 -4.05 -8.28 -10.80
C PRO A 58 -4.65 -6.92 -10.45
N TRP A 59 -4.88 -6.64 -9.16
CA TRP A 59 -5.43 -5.37 -8.71
C TRP A 59 -4.54 -4.17 -9.09
N CYS A 60 -3.21 -4.33 -8.97
CA CYS A 60 -2.27 -3.29 -9.39
C CYS A 60 -2.30 -3.06 -10.91
N VAL A 61 -2.28 -4.15 -11.69
CA VAL A 61 -2.25 -4.11 -13.16
C VAL A 61 -3.57 -3.58 -13.73
N ASP A 62 -4.69 -3.95 -13.14
CA ASP A 62 -6.02 -3.46 -13.53
C ASP A 62 -6.10 -1.95 -13.34
N CYS A 63 -5.74 -1.43 -12.15
CA CYS A 63 -5.70 0.00 -11.88
C CYS A 63 -4.73 0.75 -12.82
N HIS A 64 -3.52 0.21 -13.04
CA HIS A 64 -2.57 0.79 -13.98
C HIS A 64 -3.07 0.76 -15.44
N THR A 65 -3.89 -0.22 -15.81
CA THR A 65 -4.52 -0.30 -17.13
C THR A 65 -5.63 0.72 -17.28
N GLU A 66 -6.52 0.82 -16.29
CA GLU A 66 -7.64 1.78 -16.27
C GLU A 66 -7.15 3.23 -16.31
N LYS A 67 -6.10 3.55 -15.55
CA LYS A 67 -5.49 4.89 -15.51
C LYS A 67 -4.46 5.12 -16.64
N ASN A 68 -4.29 4.14 -17.54
CA ASN A 68 -3.32 4.16 -18.65
C ASN A 68 -1.90 4.58 -18.23
N VAL A 69 -1.39 3.97 -17.16
CA VAL A 69 -0.07 4.30 -16.59
C VAL A 69 1.04 3.79 -17.50
N GLU A 70 1.83 4.70 -18.03
CA GLU A 70 3.02 4.38 -18.82
C GLU A 70 4.07 3.67 -17.96
N HIS A 71 4.64 2.56 -18.46
CA HIS A 71 5.59 1.69 -17.77
C HIS A 71 5.11 1.03 -16.45
N GLY A 72 3.91 1.35 -15.95
CA GLY A 72 3.35 0.76 -14.73
C GLY A 72 3.00 -0.72 -14.84
N ARG A 73 3.01 -1.28 -16.06
CA ARG A 73 2.66 -2.67 -16.36
C ARG A 73 3.89 -3.53 -16.72
N ASP A 74 5.07 -2.93 -16.74
CA ASP A 74 6.32 -3.66 -16.95
C ASP A 74 6.69 -4.47 -15.70
N CYS A 75 7.06 -5.74 -15.88
CA CYS A 75 7.49 -6.64 -14.82
C CYS A 75 8.58 -6.01 -13.94
N TRP A 76 9.57 -5.35 -14.54
CA TRP A 76 10.74 -4.81 -13.85
C TRP A 76 10.48 -3.48 -13.13
N THR A 77 9.35 -2.82 -13.44
CA THR A 77 8.90 -1.65 -12.66
C THR A 77 8.51 -2.07 -11.24
N CYS A 78 7.92 -3.26 -11.11
CA CYS A 78 7.41 -3.78 -9.85
C CYS A 78 8.36 -4.80 -9.21
N HIS A 79 9.02 -5.65 -9.98
CA HIS A 79 9.85 -6.74 -9.48
C HIS A 79 11.33 -6.39 -9.54
N LYS A 80 11.99 -6.34 -8.38
CA LYS A 80 13.41 -5.99 -8.23
C LYS A 80 14.13 -6.94 -7.29
#